data_AF-A0A931MK08-F1
#
_entry.id   AF-A0A931MK08-F1
#
_cell.length_a   1.000
_cell.length_b   1.000
_cell.length_c   1.000
_cell.angle_alpha   90.00
_cell.angle_beta   90.00
_cell.angle_gamma   90.00
#
_symmetry.space_group_name_H-M   'P 1'
#
loop_
_entity.id
_entity.type
_entity.pdbx_description
1 polymer ?
#
loop_
_entity_poly.entity_id
_entity_poly.type
_entity_poly.pdbx_seq_one_letter_code
_entity_poly.pdbx_strand_id
1 'polypeptide(L)'
;MTKIKVHEPKSLTKLLEIIEDYQSNREIVWYRGVNNSSYKLEPSIKRTRFKATEETILNIEKKVSSIFSQRSPPFVRENFSSDWRMLFFMQHYGIPTRLLDWSESPFVALYFALSGAKRHKTNNSPLSDATLWMCDPKSWNKASLNHISFDGDILDENCEEIKSYAPSTDINIRATKPVMIHGTHNSARIVAQRGVFALFGNPIIPLTHV
;
A
#
# COMPACT_ATOMS: atom_id res chain seq x y z
N MET A 1 -12.26 11.63 -11.72
CA MET A 1 -12.23 11.61 -10.24
C MET A 1 -13.14 10.50 -9.78
N THR A 2 -12.56 9.42 -9.27
CA THR A 2 -13.29 8.28 -8.73
C THR A 2 -14.16 8.75 -7.57
N LYS A 3 -15.50 8.60 -7.66
CA LYS A 3 -16.40 8.96 -6.55
C LYS A 3 -16.20 7.93 -5.44
N ILE A 4 -15.46 8.30 -4.39
CA ILE A 4 -15.28 7.47 -3.21
C ILE A 4 -16.61 7.44 -2.45
N LYS A 5 -17.17 6.25 -2.28
CA LYS A 5 -18.38 6.04 -1.46
C LYS A 5 -17.96 6.02 0.01
N VAL A 6 -18.45 6.97 0.80
CA VAL A 6 -18.14 7.10 2.23
C VAL A 6 -19.30 6.57 3.06
N HIS A 7 -18.97 5.82 4.10
CA HIS A 7 -19.92 5.27 5.07
C HIS A 7 -19.45 5.59 6.49
N GLU A 8 -20.39 5.90 7.39
CA GLU A 8 -20.12 6.21 8.79
C GLU A 8 -20.89 5.23 9.71
N PRO A 9 -20.46 3.97 9.80
CA PRO A 9 -21.13 2.99 10.65
C PRO A 9 -20.94 3.33 12.13
N LYS A 10 -22.04 3.35 12.88
CA LYS A 10 -22.05 3.62 14.33
C LYS A 10 -21.90 2.37 15.21
N SER A 11 -21.86 1.19 14.60
CA SER A 11 -21.71 -0.09 15.30
C SER A 11 -20.89 -1.06 14.47
N LEU A 12 -20.29 -2.06 15.14
CA LEU A 12 -19.56 -3.13 14.46
C LEU A 12 -20.48 -3.92 13.52
N THR A 13 -21.71 -4.22 13.93
CA THR A 13 -22.69 -4.91 13.09
C THR A 13 -22.93 -4.16 11.79
N LYS A 14 -23.14 -2.83 11.86
CA LYS A 14 -23.36 -2.03 10.64
C LYS A 14 -22.12 -1.98 9.76
N LEU A 15 -20.92 -1.95 10.34
CA LEU A 15 -19.67 -2.04 9.59
C LEU A 15 -19.56 -3.39 8.85
N LEU A 16 -19.90 -4.49 9.51
CA LEU A 16 -19.85 -5.83 8.91
C LEU A 16 -20.85 -5.96 7.75
N GLU A 17 -22.07 -5.46 7.89
CA GLU A 17 -23.05 -5.44 6.81
C GLU A 17 -22.52 -4.69 5.57
N ILE A 18 -21.82 -3.58 5.76
CA ILE A 18 -21.21 -2.82 4.64
C ILE A 18 -20.09 -3.60 3.98
N ILE A 19 -19.27 -4.31 4.77
CA ILE A 19 -18.19 -5.15 4.25
C ILE A 19 -18.78 -6.30 3.43
N GLU A 20 -19.80 -6.98 3.95
CA GLU A 20 -20.48 -8.09 3.27
C GLU A 20 -21.16 -7.63 1.97
N ASP A 21 -21.89 -6.52 1.99
CA ASP A 21 -22.50 -5.92 0.79
C ASP A 21 -21.45 -5.64 -0.29
N TYR A 22 -20.31 -5.08 0.10
CA TYR A 22 -19.24 -4.78 -0.85
C TYR A 22 -18.54 -6.04 -1.39
N GLN A 23 -18.39 -7.08 -0.56
CA GLN A 23 -17.82 -8.37 -0.94
C GLN A 23 -18.76 -9.16 -1.87
N SER A 24 -20.08 -9.05 -1.70
CA SER A 24 -21.06 -9.87 -2.41
C SER A 24 -20.95 -9.82 -3.95
N ASN A 25 -20.46 -8.70 -4.48
CA ASN A 25 -20.33 -8.45 -5.92
C ASN A 25 -18.89 -8.53 -6.43
N ARG A 26 -17.95 -9.03 -5.61
CA ARG A 26 -16.50 -9.00 -5.91
C ARG A 26 -15.84 -10.30 -5.51
N GLU A 27 -14.98 -10.80 -6.39
CA GLU A 27 -14.19 -12.00 -6.11
C GLU A 27 -13.17 -11.78 -5.00
N ILE A 28 -12.53 -10.60 -4.99
CA ILE A 28 -11.52 -10.23 -4.02
C ILE A 28 -11.68 -8.79 -3.57
N VAL A 29 -11.43 -8.56 -2.29
CA VAL A 29 -11.43 -7.23 -1.68
C VAL A 29 -10.22 -7.11 -0.76
N TRP A 30 -9.51 -6.00 -0.88
CA TRP A 30 -8.43 -5.63 0.01
C TRP A 30 -8.86 -4.51 0.95
N TYR A 31 -8.25 -4.52 2.13
CA TYR A 31 -8.60 -3.65 3.23
C TYR A 31 -7.37 -2.89 3.74
N ARG A 32 -7.57 -1.64 4.14
CA ARG A 32 -6.53 -0.87 4.82
C ARG A 32 -7.10 -0.07 5.98
N GLY A 33 -6.57 -0.34 7.17
CA GLY A 33 -6.89 0.42 8.37
C GLY A 33 -6.03 1.67 8.50
N VAL A 34 -6.66 2.78 8.83
CA VAL A 34 -5.99 4.04 9.13
C VAL A 34 -6.55 4.59 10.43
N ASN A 35 -5.67 4.96 11.35
CA ASN A 35 -6.03 5.39 12.71
C ASN A 35 -6.54 6.83 12.80
N ASN A 36 -6.55 7.56 11.68
CA ASN A 36 -7.00 8.93 11.60
C ASN A 36 -7.59 9.19 10.20
N SER A 37 -8.86 9.60 10.15
CA SER A 37 -9.59 9.87 8.92
C SER A 37 -9.02 10.99 8.05
N SER A 38 -8.20 11.88 8.62
CA SER A 38 -7.53 12.97 7.89
C SER A 38 -6.26 12.52 7.17
N TYR A 39 -5.78 11.29 7.40
CA TYR A 39 -4.56 10.80 6.79
C TYR A 39 -4.79 10.37 5.35
N LYS A 40 -3.90 10.85 4.46
CA LYS A 40 -3.89 10.49 3.05
C LYS A 40 -3.34 9.07 2.85
N LEU A 41 -3.85 8.39 1.83
CA LEU A 41 -3.34 7.10 1.36
C LEU A 41 -2.07 7.30 0.52
N GLU A 42 -0.99 7.62 1.22
CA GLU A 42 0.34 7.83 0.64
C GLU A 42 1.38 6.89 1.28
N PRO A 43 2.36 6.40 0.52
CA PRO A 43 3.40 5.51 1.01
C PRO A 43 4.37 6.22 1.96
N SER A 44 5.13 5.44 2.73
CA SER A 44 6.01 5.95 3.79
C SER A 44 7.09 6.90 3.27
N ILE A 45 7.59 6.69 2.05
CA ILE A 45 8.62 7.55 1.44
C ILE A 45 8.15 8.99 1.19
N LYS A 46 6.84 9.22 1.02
CA LYS A 46 6.27 10.56 0.84
C LYS A 46 5.96 11.26 2.16
N ARG A 47 5.93 10.51 3.27
CA ARG A 47 5.66 11.03 4.62
C ARG A 47 6.89 11.67 5.28
N THR A 48 7.95 11.93 4.50
CA THR A 48 9.16 12.60 4.98
C THR A 48 8.82 14.00 5.49
N ARG A 49 9.51 14.44 6.55
CA ARG A 49 9.29 15.76 7.18
C ARG A 49 9.55 16.95 6.24
N PHE A 50 10.20 16.73 5.11
CA PHE A 50 10.56 17.75 4.14
C PHE A 50 9.62 17.66 2.93
N LYS A 51 9.19 18.82 2.40
CA LYS A 51 8.54 18.92 1.09
C LYS A 51 9.57 18.53 0.03
N ALA A 52 9.66 17.24 -0.26
CA ALA A 52 10.56 16.70 -1.26
C ALA A 52 9.92 16.83 -2.65
N THR A 53 10.70 17.27 -3.64
CA THR A 53 10.31 17.13 -5.05
C THR A 53 10.28 15.65 -5.42
N GLU A 54 9.60 15.29 -6.52
CA GLU A 54 9.55 13.92 -7.03
C GLU A 54 10.95 13.35 -7.27
N GLU A 55 11.83 14.15 -7.86
CA GLU A 55 13.25 13.81 -8.05
C GLU A 55 13.96 13.53 -6.73
N THR A 56 13.68 14.32 -5.69
CA THR A 56 14.24 14.11 -4.35
C THR A 56 13.77 12.79 -3.76
N ILE A 57 12.49 12.45 -3.88
CA ILE A 57 11.92 11.19 -3.39
C ILE A 57 12.61 9.99 -4.06
N LEU A 58 12.82 10.07 -5.37
CA LEU A 58 13.49 9.01 -6.13
C LEU A 58 14.95 8.85 -5.73
N ASN A 59 15.67 9.95 -5.55
CA ASN A 59 17.05 9.94 -5.11
C ASN A 59 17.18 9.38 -3.68
N ILE A 60 16.22 9.68 -2.79
CA ILE A 60 16.13 9.07 -1.47
C ILE A 60 15.90 7.56 -1.60
N GLU A 61 14.95 7.11 -2.43
CA GLU A 61 14.68 5.68 -2.64
C GLU A 61 15.94 4.94 -3.10
N LYS A 62 16.60 5.44 -4.15
CA LYS A 62 17.85 4.87 -4.70
C LYS A 62 18.96 4.82 -3.65
N LYS A 63 19.16 5.90 -2.89
CA LYS A 63 20.20 5.97 -1.86
C LYS A 63 19.92 5.00 -0.71
N VAL A 64 18.69 4.98 -0.22
CA VAL A 64 18.28 4.11 0.89
C VAL A 64 18.34 2.64 0.47
N SER A 65 17.91 2.32 -0.75
CA SER A 65 18.03 0.99 -1.34
C SER A 65 19.48 0.53 -1.49
N SER A 66 20.38 1.39 -1.98
CA SER A 66 21.81 1.10 -2.08
C SER A 66 22.47 0.89 -0.71
N ILE A 67 22.11 1.69 0.30
CA ILE A 67 22.60 1.50 1.67
C ILE A 67 22.06 0.18 2.24
N PHE A 68 20.80 -0.14 1.97
CA PHE A 68 20.18 -1.37 2.44
C PHE A 68 20.87 -2.59 1.82
N SER A 69 21.10 -2.63 0.51
CA SER A 69 21.77 -3.76 -0.15
C SER A 69 23.21 -3.95 0.34
N GLN A 70 23.93 -2.87 0.67
CA GLN A 70 25.29 -2.95 1.21
C GLN A 70 25.35 -3.42 2.66
N ARG A 71 24.34 -3.08 3.48
CA ARG A 71 24.39 -3.29 4.95
C ARG A 71 23.51 -4.43 5.48
N SER A 72 22.54 -4.88 4.70
CA SER A 72 21.65 -5.99 5.06
C SER A 72 22.25 -7.40 5.01
N PRO A 73 23.28 -7.74 4.20
CA PRO A 73 23.77 -9.12 4.08
C PRO A 73 24.14 -9.82 5.40
N PRO A 74 24.71 -9.14 6.42
CA PRO A 74 24.97 -9.77 7.72
C PRO A 74 23.70 -10.16 8.50
N PHE A 75 22.57 -9.53 8.20
CA PHE A 75 21.31 -9.67 8.94
C PHE A 75 20.26 -10.49 8.20
N VAL A 76 20.50 -10.78 6.92
CA VAL A 76 19.51 -11.34 6.01
C VAL A 76 20.14 -12.47 5.21
N ARG A 77 19.52 -13.65 5.25
CA ARG A 77 19.96 -14.81 4.47
C ARG A 77 19.36 -14.86 3.06
N GLU A 78 18.39 -13.97 2.78
CA GLU A 78 17.76 -13.85 1.47
C GLU A 78 18.71 -13.24 0.44
N ASN A 79 18.62 -13.75 -0.79
CA ASN A 79 19.35 -13.20 -1.92
C ASN A 79 18.46 -12.19 -2.65
N PHE A 80 18.88 -10.94 -2.72
CA PHE A 80 18.14 -9.86 -3.38
C PHE A 80 18.36 -9.86 -4.90
N SER A 81 18.15 -10.99 -5.56
CA SER A 81 18.36 -11.12 -7.01
C SER A 81 17.35 -10.35 -7.86
N SER A 82 16.26 -9.86 -7.26
CA SER A 82 15.22 -9.05 -7.90
C SER A 82 15.04 -7.73 -7.14
N ASP A 83 14.98 -6.64 -7.90
CA ASP A 83 14.66 -5.30 -7.38
C ASP A 83 13.36 -5.30 -6.57
N TRP A 84 12.39 -6.11 -6.97
CA TRP A 84 11.09 -6.24 -6.29
C TRP A 84 11.21 -6.88 -4.92
N ARG A 85 11.95 -8.00 -4.83
CA ARG A 85 12.20 -8.67 -3.55
C ARG A 85 12.90 -7.75 -2.58
N MET A 86 13.91 -7.00 -3.04
CA MET A 86 14.57 -5.99 -2.23
C MET A 86 13.57 -4.94 -1.73
N LEU A 87 12.67 -4.43 -2.58
CA LEU A 87 11.68 -3.43 -2.22
C LEU A 87 10.69 -3.93 -1.16
N PHE A 88 10.13 -5.14 -1.31
CA PHE A 88 9.24 -5.75 -0.31
C PHE A 88 9.97 -5.99 1.02
N PHE A 89 11.23 -6.41 0.95
CA PHE A 89 12.04 -6.67 2.13
C PHE A 89 12.41 -5.37 2.87
N MET A 90 12.76 -4.30 2.16
CA MET A 90 12.93 -2.97 2.73
C MET A 90 11.67 -2.52 3.49
N GLN A 91 10.49 -2.66 2.87
CA GLN A 91 9.21 -2.33 3.50
C GLN A 91 8.98 -3.15 4.79
N HIS A 92 9.30 -4.44 4.77
CA HIS A 92 9.18 -5.32 5.95
C HIS A 92 10.00 -4.81 7.15
N TYR A 93 11.22 -4.33 6.91
CA TYR A 93 12.10 -3.76 7.94
C TYR A 93 11.80 -2.29 8.26
N GLY A 94 10.70 -1.74 7.76
CA GLY A 94 10.25 -0.37 8.04
C GLY A 94 11.07 0.71 7.33
N ILE A 95 11.86 0.33 6.32
CA ILE A 95 12.56 1.27 5.47
C ILE A 95 11.52 2.01 4.61
N PRO A 96 11.60 3.35 4.46
CA PRO A 96 10.65 4.07 3.63
C PRO A 96 10.69 3.61 2.18
N THR A 97 9.55 3.16 1.66
CA THR A 97 9.39 2.75 0.26
C THR A 97 8.16 3.41 -0.34
N ARG A 98 7.95 3.21 -1.64
CA ARG A 98 6.73 3.59 -2.37
C ARG A 98 5.62 2.53 -2.32
N LEU A 99 5.81 1.47 -1.53
CA LEU A 99 4.75 0.51 -1.25
C LEU A 99 3.84 1.08 -0.16
N LEU A 100 2.55 0.77 -0.27
CA LEU A 100 1.56 1.03 0.76
C LEU A 100 0.90 -0.29 1.14
N ASP A 101 0.90 -0.62 2.43
CA ASP A 101 0.40 -1.90 2.91
C ASP A 101 -1.13 -2.00 2.83
N TRP A 102 -1.63 -3.13 2.40
CA TRP A 102 -3.03 -3.52 2.44
C TRP A 102 -3.10 -4.93 3.03
N SER A 103 -4.31 -5.38 3.35
CA SER A 103 -4.57 -6.67 3.96
C SER A 103 -5.75 -7.33 3.24
N GLU A 104 -5.67 -8.63 2.98
CA GLU A 104 -6.81 -9.41 2.50
C GLU A 104 -7.85 -9.66 3.60
N SER A 105 -7.48 -9.44 4.86
CA SER A 105 -8.38 -9.59 6.00
C SER A 105 -8.94 -8.24 6.47
N PRO A 106 -10.27 -8.06 6.52
CA PRO A 106 -10.89 -6.86 7.08
C PRO A 106 -10.58 -6.69 8.56
N PHE A 107 -10.45 -7.78 9.32
CA PHE A 107 -10.17 -7.73 10.76
C PHE A 107 -8.74 -7.31 11.07
N VAL A 108 -7.77 -7.76 10.26
CA VAL A 108 -6.38 -7.30 10.39
C VAL A 108 -6.29 -5.80 10.11
N ALA A 109 -6.96 -5.32 9.06
CA ALA A 109 -7.03 -3.91 8.75
C ALA A 109 -7.72 -3.12 9.88
N LEU A 110 -8.86 -3.59 10.39
CA LEU A 110 -9.56 -2.97 11.51
C LEU A 110 -8.70 -2.91 12.77
N TYR A 111 -7.96 -3.98 13.08
CA TYR A 111 -7.00 -3.99 14.19
C TYR A 111 -6.00 -2.85 14.07
N PHE A 112 -5.36 -2.67 12.91
CA PHE A 112 -4.41 -1.56 12.70
C PHE A 112 -5.06 -0.17 12.80
N ALA A 113 -6.31 -0.03 12.35
CA ALA A 113 -7.05 1.23 12.44
C ALA A 113 -7.29 1.61 13.92
N LEU A 114 -7.64 0.63 14.76
CA LEU A 114 -7.99 0.85 16.16
C LEU A 114 -6.79 0.85 17.11
N SER A 115 -5.83 -0.05 16.91
CA SER A 115 -4.66 -0.19 17.79
C SER A 115 -3.76 1.04 17.77
N GLY A 116 -3.74 1.76 16.64
CA GLY A 116 -2.99 3.00 16.46
C GLY A 116 -3.77 4.27 16.81
N ALA A 117 -5.06 4.18 17.17
CA ALA A 117 -5.90 5.35 17.40
C ALA A 117 -5.46 6.08 18.68
N LYS A 118 -5.18 7.38 18.54
CA LYS A 118 -4.81 8.20 19.70
C LYS A 118 -6.05 8.45 20.56
N ARG A 119 -5.87 8.40 21.88
CA ARG A 119 -6.95 8.62 22.87
C ARG A 119 -6.58 9.72 23.86
N HIS A 120 -7.58 10.45 24.31
CA HIS A 120 -7.42 11.54 25.28
C HIS A 120 -7.00 10.95 26.62
N LYS A 121 -5.99 11.53 27.27
CA LYS A 121 -5.50 11.02 28.57
C LYS A 121 -6.53 11.16 29.70
N THR A 122 -7.46 12.12 29.58
CA THR A 122 -8.40 12.49 30.63
C THR A 122 -9.62 11.56 30.70
N ASN A 123 -10.18 11.19 29.56
CA ASN A 123 -11.44 10.41 29.47
C ASN A 123 -11.32 9.19 28.56
N ASN A 124 -10.13 8.91 28.02
CA ASN A 124 -9.88 7.82 27.08
C ASN A 124 -10.76 7.87 25.81
N SER A 125 -11.31 9.01 25.42
CA SER A 125 -12.08 9.13 24.17
C SER A 125 -11.14 9.17 22.96
N PRO A 126 -11.55 8.68 21.77
CA PRO A 126 -10.76 8.80 20.55
C PRO A 126 -10.48 10.28 20.22
N LEU A 127 -9.25 10.60 19.77
CA LEU A 127 -8.89 11.94 19.27
C LEU A 127 -9.39 12.21 17.85
N SER A 128 -9.61 11.14 17.09
CA SER A 128 -10.01 11.19 15.69
C SER A 128 -10.70 9.90 15.31
N ASP A 129 -11.55 9.97 14.29
CA ASP A 129 -12.15 8.77 13.71
C ASP A 129 -11.09 7.92 13.02
N ALA A 130 -11.23 6.61 13.17
CA ALA A 130 -10.48 5.64 12.39
C ALA A 130 -11.22 5.37 11.07
N THR A 131 -10.48 4.95 10.05
CA THR A 131 -11.03 4.67 8.72
C THR A 131 -10.61 3.29 8.25
N LEU A 132 -11.57 2.54 7.71
CA LEU A 132 -11.33 1.30 7.01
C LEU A 132 -11.55 1.54 5.52
N TRP A 133 -10.49 1.42 4.73
CA TRP A 133 -10.54 1.49 3.28
C TRP A 133 -10.78 0.11 2.69
N MET A 134 -11.55 0.07 1.61
CA MET A 134 -11.90 -1.14 0.87
C MET A 134 -11.64 -0.89 -0.61
N CYS A 135 -11.00 -1.85 -1.27
CA CYS A 135 -10.64 -1.75 -2.66
C CYS A 135 -10.79 -3.10 -3.37
N ASP A 136 -11.29 -3.05 -4.60
CA ASP A 136 -11.21 -4.15 -5.55
C ASP A 136 -9.91 -4.01 -6.35
N PRO A 137 -8.87 -4.83 -6.07
CA PRO A 137 -7.57 -4.70 -6.72
C PRO A 137 -7.61 -5.02 -8.22
N LYS A 138 -8.48 -5.93 -8.66
CA LYS A 138 -8.62 -6.31 -10.08
C LYS A 138 -9.19 -5.16 -10.90
N SER A 139 -10.32 -4.61 -10.42
CA SER A 139 -10.94 -3.42 -11.02
C SER A 139 -10.00 -2.21 -10.98
N TRP A 140 -9.24 -2.05 -9.89
CA TRP A 140 -8.23 -0.99 -9.77
C TRP A 140 -7.15 -1.12 -10.84
N ASN A 141 -6.54 -2.30 -10.98
CA ASN A 141 -5.47 -2.52 -11.94
C ASN A 141 -5.94 -2.34 -13.38
N LYS A 142 -7.14 -2.83 -13.72
CA LYS A 142 -7.74 -2.60 -15.02
C LYS A 142 -7.86 -1.10 -15.37
N ALA A 143 -8.27 -0.28 -14.39
CA ALA A 143 -8.40 1.16 -14.58
C ALA A 143 -7.03 1.89 -14.62
N SER A 144 -6.06 1.44 -13.81
CA SER A 144 -4.71 1.99 -13.78
C SER A 144 -3.92 1.66 -15.05
N LEU A 145 -4.07 0.44 -15.55
CA LEU A 145 -3.37 -0.08 -16.72
C LEU A 145 -4.20 0.03 -18.00
N ASN A 146 -5.22 0.88 -18.04
CA ASN A 146 -6.12 1.02 -19.20
C ASN A 146 -5.44 1.44 -20.54
N HIS A 147 -4.17 1.85 -20.49
CA HIS A 147 -3.35 2.19 -21.64
C HIS A 147 -2.72 0.95 -22.29
N ILE A 148 -2.71 -0.19 -21.59
CA ILE A 148 -2.36 -1.51 -22.08
C ILE A 148 -3.60 -2.39 -22.01
N SER A 149 -3.76 -3.34 -22.94
CA SER A 149 -4.94 -4.23 -22.96
C SER A 149 -4.84 -5.26 -21.84
N PHE A 150 -5.07 -4.84 -20.60
CA PHE A 150 -5.00 -5.65 -19.40
C PHE A 150 -6.41 -5.96 -18.86
N ASP A 151 -6.73 -7.24 -18.71
CA ASP A 151 -8.09 -7.68 -18.38
C ASP A 151 -8.49 -7.47 -16.92
N GLY A 152 -7.52 -7.12 -16.05
CA GLY A 152 -7.77 -6.78 -14.65
C GLY A 152 -7.52 -7.93 -13.70
N ASP A 153 -6.27 -8.35 -13.57
CA ASP A 153 -5.84 -9.26 -12.52
C ASP A 153 -4.95 -8.58 -11.48
N ILE A 154 -4.63 -9.29 -10.40
CA ILE A 154 -3.64 -8.84 -9.42
C ILE A 154 -2.25 -9.12 -9.99
N LEU A 155 -1.38 -8.11 -9.92
CA LEU A 155 -0.02 -8.23 -10.43
C LEU A 155 0.87 -8.95 -9.41
N ASP A 156 1.95 -9.54 -9.89
CA ASP A 156 3.03 -10.09 -9.07
C ASP A 156 4.40 -9.60 -9.59
N GLU A 157 5.50 -10.03 -8.95
CA GLU A 157 6.86 -9.62 -9.31
C GLU A 157 7.34 -10.06 -10.71
N ASN A 158 6.62 -10.96 -11.37
CA ASN A 158 6.94 -11.54 -12.67
C ASN A 158 6.15 -10.92 -13.83
N CYS A 159 5.07 -10.17 -13.53
CA CYS A 159 4.26 -9.47 -14.52
C CYS A 159 5.09 -8.46 -15.34
N GLU A 160 4.86 -8.39 -16.65
CA GLU A 160 5.57 -7.43 -17.51
C GLU A 160 5.09 -6.00 -17.28
N GLU A 161 3.83 -5.84 -16.89
CA GLU A 161 3.13 -4.60 -16.64
C GLU A 161 3.79 -3.76 -15.53
N ILE A 162 4.45 -4.44 -14.58
CA ILE A 162 5.13 -3.77 -13.48
C ILE A 162 6.57 -3.39 -13.81
N LYS A 163 7.15 -3.83 -14.94
CA LYS A 163 8.54 -3.50 -15.32
C LYS A 163 8.77 -1.99 -15.34
N SER A 164 7.80 -1.22 -15.82
CA SER A 164 7.85 0.25 -15.84
C SER A 164 7.94 0.89 -14.44
N TYR A 165 7.53 0.16 -13.39
CA TYR A 165 7.66 0.59 -12.01
C TYR A 165 9.02 0.21 -11.43
N ALA A 166 9.89 -0.56 -12.09
CA ALA A 166 11.15 -1.01 -11.45
C ALA A 166 12.05 0.17 -11.03
N PRO A 167 12.77 0.09 -9.89
CA PRO A 167 13.75 1.09 -9.45
C PRO A 167 14.75 1.53 -10.53
N SER A 168 15.08 0.60 -11.41
CA SER A 168 16.01 0.73 -12.54
C SER A 168 15.42 1.41 -13.78
N THR A 169 14.10 1.57 -13.88
CA THR A 169 13.45 2.20 -15.05
C THR A 169 13.68 3.70 -15.08
N ASP A 170 13.85 4.25 -16.30
CA ASP A 170 13.94 5.69 -16.54
C ASP A 170 12.68 6.41 -16.02
N ILE A 171 12.89 7.56 -15.40
CA ILE A 171 11.83 8.37 -14.81
C ILE A 171 10.78 8.80 -15.83
N ASN A 172 11.18 9.02 -17.08
CA ASN A 172 10.30 9.49 -18.15
C ASN A 172 9.33 8.40 -18.64
N ILE A 173 9.65 7.13 -18.39
CA ILE A 173 8.90 5.96 -18.85
C ILE A 173 8.17 5.30 -17.66
N ARG A 174 8.49 5.72 -16.43
CA ARG A 174 7.89 5.16 -15.23
C ARG A 174 6.39 5.45 -15.20
N ALA A 175 5.62 4.41 -14.93
CA ALA A 175 4.18 4.54 -14.82
C ALA A 175 3.78 5.53 -13.70
N THR A 176 2.68 6.22 -13.90
CA THR A 176 2.22 7.32 -13.02
C THR A 176 1.15 6.87 -12.04
N LYS A 177 0.24 5.98 -12.48
CA LYS A 177 -0.87 5.49 -11.66
C LYS A 177 -0.41 4.36 -10.74
N PRO A 178 -0.88 4.28 -9.48
CA PRO A 178 -0.55 3.17 -8.61
C PRO A 178 -1.28 1.88 -9.04
N VAL A 179 -0.66 0.74 -8.78
CA VAL A 179 -1.20 -0.60 -9.06
C VAL A 179 -1.21 -1.46 -7.80
N MET A 180 -2.07 -2.46 -7.77
CA MET A 180 -2.24 -3.43 -6.70
C MET A 180 -1.44 -4.70 -7.03
N ILE A 181 -0.55 -5.11 -6.13
CA ILE A 181 0.44 -6.17 -6.35
C ILE A 181 0.52 -7.11 -5.13
N HIS A 182 0.67 -8.41 -5.41
CA HIS A 182 1.09 -9.38 -4.40
C HIS A 182 2.58 -9.23 -4.12
N GLY A 183 2.93 -9.06 -2.85
CA GLY A 183 4.32 -9.12 -2.44
C GLY A 183 4.81 -10.56 -2.32
N THR A 184 6.12 -10.74 -2.29
CA THR A 184 6.69 -12.03 -1.91
C THR A 184 6.39 -12.31 -0.44
N HIS A 185 5.61 -13.38 -0.18
CA HIS A 185 5.28 -13.86 1.17
C HIS A 185 6.50 -14.57 1.82
N ASN A 186 7.59 -13.84 1.98
CA ASN A 186 8.87 -14.37 2.47
C ASN A 186 9.04 -14.27 4.00
N SER A 187 8.01 -13.81 4.72
CA SER A 187 8.09 -13.66 6.18
C SER A 187 6.79 -14.06 6.87
N ALA A 188 6.93 -14.66 8.06
CA ALA A 188 5.80 -15.03 8.91
C ALA A 188 4.90 -13.83 9.24
N ARG A 189 5.47 -12.61 9.32
CA ARG A 189 4.72 -11.37 9.54
C ARG A 189 3.79 -11.04 8.38
N ILE A 190 4.27 -11.08 7.13
CA ILE A 190 3.46 -10.77 5.95
C ILE A 190 2.35 -11.82 5.79
N VAL A 191 2.67 -13.10 6.04
CA VAL A 191 1.69 -14.19 6.02
C VAL A 191 0.61 -13.99 7.10
N ALA A 192 1.02 -13.73 8.34
CA ALA A 192 0.08 -13.50 9.45
C ALA A 192 -0.82 -12.28 9.22
N GLN A 193 -0.31 -11.25 8.54
CA GLN A 193 -1.05 -10.04 8.21
C GLN A 193 -1.88 -10.17 6.92
N ARG A 194 -1.74 -11.28 6.17
CA ARG A 194 -2.25 -11.42 4.80
C ARG A 194 -1.92 -10.19 3.95
N GLY A 195 -0.65 -9.78 4.05
CA GLY A 195 -0.15 -8.52 3.55
C GLY A 195 -0.07 -8.50 2.02
N VAL A 196 -0.67 -7.47 1.44
CA VAL A 196 -0.69 -7.15 0.01
C VAL A 196 -0.37 -5.67 -0.17
N PHE A 197 -0.05 -5.19 -1.38
CA PHE A 197 0.54 -3.86 -1.52
C PHE A 197 -0.07 -3.05 -2.67
N ALA A 198 -0.18 -1.74 -2.46
CA ALA A 198 -0.29 -0.78 -3.56
C ALA A 198 1.12 -0.26 -3.89
N LEU A 199 1.54 -0.43 -5.13
CA LEU A 199 2.80 0.04 -5.67
C LEU A 199 2.58 1.37 -6.39
N PHE A 200 3.23 2.43 -5.92
CA PHE A 200 3.09 3.75 -6.49
C PHE A 200 4.07 3.98 -7.65
N GLY A 201 3.56 4.66 -8.67
CA GLY A 201 4.35 5.16 -9.78
C GLY A 201 5.13 6.43 -9.45
N ASN A 202 5.53 7.17 -10.48
CA ASN A 202 6.03 8.52 -10.37
C ASN A 202 5.20 9.46 -11.28
N PRO A 203 4.59 10.55 -10.77
CA PRO A 203 4.55 11.00 -9.38
C PRO A 203 3.82 10.07 -8.41
N ILE A 204 4.19 10.15 -7.13
CA ILE A 204 3.43 9.52 -6.05
C ILE A 204 2.18 10.37 -5.77
N ILE A 205 1.06 10.01 -6.37
CA ILE A 205 -0.26 10.63 -6.15
C ILE A 205 -1.05 9.79 -5.12
N PRO A 206 -1.68 10.37 -4.08
CA PRO A 206 -2.50 9.60 -3.15
C PRO A 206 -3.57 8.78 -3.87
N LEU A 207 -3.85 7.56 -3.40
CA LEU A 207 -4.86 6.68 -4.00
C LEU A 207 -6.24 7.37 -4.12
N THR A 208 -6.57 8.27 -3.21
CA THR A 208 -7.87 8.97 -3.21
C THR A 208 -8.01 10.03 -4.31
N HIS A 209 -6.94 10.35 -5.04
CA HIS A 209 -6.92 11.39 -6.07
C HIS A 209 -6.78 10.83 -7.50
N VAL A 210 -6.73 9.49 -7.64
CA VAL A 210 -6.68 8.76 -8.91
C VAL A 210 -8.10 8.51 -9.42
#